data_AF-A0A327LZB8-F1
#
_entry.id   AF-A0A327LZB8-F1
#
_cell.length_a   1.000
_cell.length_b   1.000
_cell.length_c   1.000
_cell.angle_alpha   90.00
_cell.angle_beta   90.00
_cell.angle_gamma   90.00
#
_symmetry.space_group_name_H-M   'P 1'
#
loop_
_entity.id
_entity.type
_entity.pdbx_description
1 polymer ?
#
loop_
_entity_poly.entity_id
_entity_poly.type
_entity_poly.pdbx_seq_one_letter_code
_entity_poly.pdbx_strand_id
1 'polypeptide(L)'
;MPLQNALDLSREPALHSFITGIGERASLDELARLRIGTALRLRRASKPIRGCAVEIRSPAGSPLGWLPREDEAALEALGIDPDTATVRVAAIVPAFQRPRVRIQILLPDPVAEVAPAA
;
A
#
# COMPACT_ATOMS: atom_id res chain seq x y z
N MET A 1 22.82 -32.31 -0.25
CA MET A 1 22.26 -31.22 -1.07
C MET A 1 21.55 -30.25 -0.14
N PRO A 2 22.20 -29.20 0.39
CA PRO A 2 21.50 -28.25 1.24
C PRO A 2 20.62 -27.35 0.35
N LEU A 3 19.32 -27.34 0.65
CA LEU A 3 18.36 -26.32 0.20
C LEU A 3 18.81 -24.97 0.78
N GLN A 4 19.63 -24.24 0.02
CA GLN A 4 19.99 -22.86 0.36
C GLN A 4 18.81 -21.96 0.04
N ASN A 5 18.16 -21.50 1.12
CA ASN A 5 17.19 -20.42 1.20
C ASN A 5 17.37 -19.35 0.11
N ALA A 6 16.59 -19.45 -0.97
CA ALA A 6 16.42 -18.39 -1.96
C ALA A 6 15.38 -17.34 -1.52
N LEU A 7 15.20 -17.14 -0.21
CA LEU A 7 14.15 -16.30 0.37
C LEU A 7 14.64 -14.96 0.91
N ASP A 8 15.93 -14.64 0.83
CA ASP A 8 16.48 -13.62 1.74
C ASP A 8 17.47 -12.62 1.12
N LEU A 9 17.19 -12.11 -0.10
CA LEU A 9 18.01 -11.05 -0.73
C LEU A 9 17.23 -9.98 -1.55
N SER A 10 15.90 -9.86 -1.42
CA SER A 10 15.15 -8.84 -2.22
C SER A 10 13.84 -8.34 -1.59
N ARG A 11 13.66 -8.46 -0.26
CA ARG A 11 12.54 -7.78 0.40
C ARG A 11 12.91 -6.33 0.62
N GLU A 12 12.63 -5.49 -0.37
CA GLU A 12 12.54 -4.04 -0.14
C GLU A 12 11.72 -3.82 1.14
N PRO A 13 12.23 -3.03 2.10
CA PRO A 13 11.50 -2.75 3.32
C PRO A 13 10.13 -2.19 2.95
N ALA A 14 9.06 -2.72 3.54
CA ALA A 14 7.71 -2.37 3.13
C ALA A 14 6.72 -2.38 4.28
N LEU A 15 5.84 -1.39 4.30
CA LEU A 15 4.67 -1.34 5.15
C LEU A 15 3.53 -2.15 4.49
N HIS A 16 2.97 -3.10 5.23
CA HIS A 16 1.83 -3.89 4.76
C HIS A 16 0.55 -3.38 5.39
N SER A 17 -0.48 -3.20 4.56
CA SER A 17 -1.77 -2.66 4.99
C SER A 17 -2.92 -3.31 4.18
N PHE A 18 -4.15 -2.86 4.39
CA PHE A 18 -5.35 -3.30 3.71
C PHE A 18 -6.17 -2.11 3.22
N ILE A 19 -6.93 -2.31 2.14
CA ILE A 19 -7.87 -1.28 1.67
C ILE A 19 -9.14 -1.32 2.52
N THR A 20 -9.44 -0.24 3.24
CA THR A 20 -10.70 -0.07 3.97
C THR A 20 -11.77 0.55 3.09
N GLY A 21 -13.05 0.29 3.41
CA GLY A 21 -14.18 0.84 2.67
C GLY A 21 -14.28 0.36 1.22
N ILE A 22 -13.57 -0.71 0.85
CA ILE A 22 -13.44 -1.15 -0.55
C ILE A 22 -14.79 -1.47 -1.20
N GLY A 23 -15.70 -2.13 -0.48
CA GLY A 23 -17.04 -2.44 -0.98
C GLY A 23 -18.03 -1.27 -0.94
N GLU A 24 -17.61 -0.11 -0.45
CA GLU A 24 -18.42 1.12 -0.47
C GLU A 24 -17.94 2.08 -1.58
N ARG A 25 -16.64 2.06 -1.87
CA ARG A 25 -15.99 3.05 -2.74
C ARG A 25 -15.64 2.51 -4.12
N ALA A 26 -15.17 1.26 -4.21
CA ALA A 26 -14.77 0.68 -5.49
C ALA A 26 -15.99 0.20 -6.28
N SER A 27 -15.97 0.41 -7.60
CA SER A 27 -16.91 -0.26 -8.50
C SER A 27 -16.56 -1.73 -8.65
N LEU A 28 -17.55 -2.56 -9.01
CA LEU A 28 -17.34 -3.99 -9.28
C LEU A 28 -16.33 -4.21 -10.42
N ASP A 29 -16.36 -3.36 -11.45
CA ASP A 29 -15.43 -3.45 -12.58
C ASP A 29 -13.98 -3.18 -12.16
N GLU A 30 -13.74 -2.20 -11.29
CA GLU A 30 -12.41 -1.92 -10.76
C GLU A 30 -11.92 -3.09 -9.90
N LEU A 31 -12.79 -3.63 -9.03
CA LEU A 31 -12.47 -4.81 -8.21
C LEU A 31 -12.12 -6.03 -9.07
N ALA A 32 -12.87 -6.27 -10.15
CA ALA A 32 -12.64 -7.37 -11.07
C ALA A 32 -11.33 -7.25 -11.85
N ARG A 33 -10.77 -6.04 -11.97
CA ARG A 33 -9.48 -5.77 -12.65
C ARG A 33 -8.27 -5.88 -11.72
N LEU A 34 -8.45 -5.85 -10.40
CA LEU A 34 -7.34 -5.96 -9.45
C LEU A 34 -6.63 -7.31 -9.55
N ARG A 35 -5.31 -7.29 -9.63
CA ARG A 35 -4.44 -8.47 -9.59
C ARG A 35 -3.32 -8.26 -8.58
N ILE A 36 -2.73 -9.34 -8.10
CA ILE A 36 -1.49 -9.26 -7.30
C ILE A 36 -0.43 -8.57 -8.16
N GLY A 37 0.32 -7.63 -7.56
CA GLY A 37 1.31 -6.81 -8.24
C GLY A 37 0.75 -5.58 -8.95
N THR A 38 -0.58 -5.39 -9.05
CA THR A 38 -1.15 -4.16 -9.61
C THR A 38 -0.66 -2.93 -8.84
N ALA A 39 -0.06 -1.98 -9.55
CA ALA A 39 0.35 -0.70 -8.98
C ALA A 39 -0.88 0.12 -8.57
N LEU A 40 -0.83 0.73 -7.39
CA LEU A 40 -1.87 1.61 -6.87
C LEU A 40 -1.28 2.98 -6.61
N ARG A 41 -2.14 3.97 -6.42
CA ARG A 41 -1.75 5.32 -6.03
C ARG A 41 -2.38 5.65 -4.69
N LEU A 42 -1.60 6.23 -3.79
CA LEU A 42 -2.16 6.93 -2.63
C LEU A 42 -2.35 8.39 -3.00
N ARG A 43 -3.33 9.02 -2.37
CA ARG A 43 -3.56 10.45 -2.50
C ARG A 43 -4.08 11.01 -1.19
N ARG A 44 -3.49 12.11 -0.72
CA ARG A 44 -4.08 12.85 0.39
C ARG A 44 -5.41 13.49 -0.04
N ALA A 45 -6.48 13.16 0.65
CA ALA A 45 -7.77 13.79 0.48
C ALA A 45 -7.75 15.20 1.07
N SER A 46 -8.38 16.16 0.39
CA SER A 46 -8.53 17.52 0.92
C SER A 46 -9.42 17.58 2.16
N LYS A 47 -10.31 16.60 2.33
CA LYS A 47 -11.15 16.43 3.51
C LYS A 47 -11.17 14.95 3.92
N PRO A 48 -10.79 14.61 5.17
CA PRO A 48 -10.85 13.24 5.64
C PRO A 48 -12.28 12.69 5.64
N ILE A 49 -12.42 11.41 5.28
CA ILE A 49 -13.70 10.69 5.32
C ILE A 49 -13.56 9.58 6.35
N ARG A 50 -14.47 9.55 7.34
CA ARG A 50 -14.43 8.59 8.46
C ARG A 50 -13.07 8.55 9.20
N GLY A 51 -12.40 9.69 9.27
CA GLY A 51 -11.08 9.81 9.90
C GLY A 51 -9.92 9.26 9.10
N CYS A 52 -10.13 8.82 7.86
CA CYS A 52 -9.08 8.43 6.92
C CYS A 52 -8.80 9.62 5.98
N ALA A 53 -7.55 10.06 5.93
CA ALA A 53 -7.10 11.17 5.11
C ALA A 53 -6.42 10.72 3.80
N VAL A 54 -6.11 9.43 3.64
CA VAL A 54 -5.41 8.90 2.47
C VAL A 54 -6.34 8.00 1.66
N GLU A 55 -6.64 8.42 0.43
CA GLU A 55 -7.41 7.63 -0.54
C GLU A 55 -6.48 6.70 -1.34
N ILE A 56 -6.92 5.47 -1.54
CA ILE A 56 -6.25 4.48 -2.38
C ILE A 56 -6.98 4.43 -3.73
N ARG A 57 -6.23 4.59 -4.82
CA ARG A 57 -6.75 4.68 -6.18
C ARG A 57 -6.10 3.65 -7.10
N SER A 58 -6.85 3.20 -8.09
CA SER A 58 -6.37 2.29 -9.13
C SER A 58 -5.38 2.99 -10.08
N PRO A 59 -4.67 2.26 -10.96
CA PRO A 59 -3.79 2.87 -11.96
C PRO A 59 -4.49 3.90 -12.85
N ALA A 60 -5.78 3.66 -13.14
CA ALA A 60 -6.63 4.54 -13.94
C ALA A 60 -7.10 5.78 -13.16
N GLY A 61 -6.80 5.86 -11.85
CA GLY A 61 -7.23 6.94 -10.97
C GLY A 61 -8.62 6.75 -10.37
N SER A 62 -9.28 5.62 -10.59
CA SER A 62 -10.57 5.32 -9.94
C SER A 62 -10.37 5.10 -8.43
N PRO A 63 -11.25 5.63 -7.56
CA PRO A 63 -11.10 5.42 -6.12
C PRO A 63 -11.46 3.98 -5.75
N LEU A 64 -10.62 3.35 -4.93
CA LEU A 64 -10.82 1.99 -4.45
C LEU A 64 -11.23 1.95 -2.98
N GLY A 65 -10.77 2.91 -2.17
CA GLY A 65 -11.05 2.95 -0.74
C GLY A 65 -10.04 3.85 -0.03
N TRP A 66 -9.79 3.56 1.24
CA TRP A 66 -8.92 4.37 2.10
C TRP A 66 -7.88 3.52 2.82
N LEU A 67 -6.77 4.16 3.19
CA LEU A 67 -5.78 3.57 4.08
C LEU A 67 -6.31 3.61 5.53
N PRO A 68 -6.07 2.56 6.35
CA PRO A 68 -6.38 2.60 7.77
C PRO A 68 -5.64 3.74 8.47
N ARG A 69 -6.26 4.35 9.48
CA ARG A 69 -5.71 5.51 10.19
C ARG A 69 -4.39 5.19 10.90
N GLU A 70 -4.26 3.98 11.42
CA GLU A 70 -3.03 3.47 12.02
C GLU A 70 -1.86 3.44 11.04
N ASP A 71 -2.13 3.08 9.78
CA ASP A 71 -1.13 3.01 8.73
C ASP A 71 -0.84 4.39 8.13
N GLU A 72 -1.82 5.31 8.13
CA GLU A 72 -1.59 6.73 7.83
C GLU A 72 -0.60 7.35 8.82
N ALA A 73 -0.78 7.10 10.12
CA ALA A 73 0.13 7.56 11.15
C ALA A 73 1.53 6.93 11.01
N ALA A 74 1.60 5.67 10.59
CA ALA A 74 2.88 5.01 10.29
C ALA A 74 3.59 5.67 9.09
N LEU A 75 2.87 5.99 7.99
CA LEU A 75 3.45 6.71 6.86
C LEU A 75 3.99 8.08 7.26
N GLU A 76 3.24 8.82 8.08
CA GLU A 76 3.65 10.12 8.59
C GLU A 76 4.90 10.02 9.48
N ALA A 77 4.93 9.07 10.41
CA ALA A 77 6.08 8.82 11.27
C ALA A 77 7.34 8.42 10.49
N LEU A 78 7.17 7.74 9.35
CA LEU A 78 8.25 7.35 8.44
C LEU A 78 8.63 8.46 7.44
N GLY A 79 7.97 9.62 7.48
CA GLY A 79 8.23 10.74 6.58
C GLY A 79 7.88 10.44 5.12
N ILE A 80 6.98 9.49 4.86
CA ILE A 80 6.63 9.06 3.51
C ILE A 80 5.48 9.93 3.01
N ASP A 81 5.70 10.59 1.87
CA ASP A 81 4.66 11.33 1.19
C ASP A 81 3.75 10.36 0.41
N PRO A 82 2.44 10.27 0.73
CA PRO A 82 1.54 9.35 0.06
C PRO A 82 1.49 9.54 -1.45
N ASP A 83 1.54 10.80 -1.93
CA ASP A 83 1.40 11.11 -3.35
C ASP A 83 2.60 10.61 -4.20
N THR A 84 3.73 10.29 -3.57
CA THR A 84 4.93 9.75 -4.24
C THR A 84 5.27 8.31 -3.83
N ALA A 85 4.54 7.75 -2.86
CA ALA A 85 4.78 6.39 -2.37
C ALA A 85 4.50 5.33 -3.45
N THR A 86 5.39 4.34 -3.53
CA THR A 86 5.16 3.19 -4.42
C THR A 86 4.30 2.16 -3.71
N VAL A 87 3.11 1.88 -4.27
CA VAL A 87 2.14 0.95 -3.69
C VAL A 87 1.72 -0.11 -4.68
N ARG A 88 1.62 -1.35 -4.22
CA ARG A 88 1.15 -2.48 -5.04
C ARG A 88 0.22 -3.40 -4.26
N VAL A 89 -0.66 -4.09 -4.97
CA VAL A 89 -1.49 -5.17 -4.41
C VAL A 89 -0.59 -6.33 -4.00
N ALA A 90 -0.60 -6.69 -2.72
CA ALA A 90 0.17 -7.80 -2.18
C ALA A 90 -0.62 -9.11 -2.17
N ALA A 91 -1.93 -9.04 -1.87
CA ALA A 91 -2.81 -10.20 -1.87
C ALA A 91 -4.27 -9.78 -2.07
N ILE A 92 -5.07 -10.69 -2.64
CA ILE A 92 -6.52 -10.55 -2.72
C ILE A 92 -7.10 -11.76 -2.01
N VAL A 93 -7.75 -11.52 -0.87
CA VAL A 93 -8.37 -12.55 -0.05
C VAL A 93 -9.86 -12.59 -0.37
N PRO A 94 -10.37 -13.68 -0.97
CA PRO A 94 -11.80 -13.86 -1.17
C PRO A 94 -12.51 -13.84 0.19
N ALA A 95 -13.58 -13.07 0.30
CA ALA A 95 -14.50 -13.16 1.43
C ALA A 95 -15.93 -13.14 0.89
N PHE A 96 -16.88 -13.67 1.66
CA PHE A 96 -18.20 -14.13 1.21
C PHE A 96 -19.03 -13.14 0.38
N GLN A 97 -18.68 -11.85 0.30
CA GLN A 97 -19.34 -10.86 -0.58
C GLN A 97 -18.42 -9.71 -1.04
N ARG A 98 -17.29 -9.47 -0.37
CA ARG A 98 -16.39 -8.33 -0.65
C ARG A 98 -14.94 -8.78 -0.48
N PRO A 99 -14.11 -8.76 -1.53
CA PRO A 99 -12.72 -9.17 -1.41
C PRO A 99 -11.98 -8.25 -0.43
N ARG A 100 -11.13 -8.82 0.43
CA ARG A 100 -10.17 -8.04 1.21
C ARG A 100 -8.88 -7.92 0.40
N VAL A 101 -8.44 -6.69 0.16
CA VAL A 101 -7.23 -6.42 -0.62
C VAL A 101 -6.13 -5.98 0.32
N ARG A 102 -5.06 -6.76 0.39
CA ARG A 102 -3.82 -6.41 1.09
C ARG A 102 -2.92 -5.65 0.12
N ILE A 103 -2.31 -4.59 0.61
CA ILE A 103 -1.38 -3.77 -0.15
C ILE A 103 0.01 -3.80 0.50
N GLN A 104 1.01 -3.44 -0.29
CA GLN A 104 2.38 -3.23 0.13
C GLN A 104 2.78 -1.82 -0.31
N ILE A 105 3.22 -1.01 0.64
CA ILE A 105 3.78 0.33 0.43
C ILE A 105 5.30 0.19 0.62
N LEU A 106 6.06 0.46 -0.44
CA LEU A 106 7.52 0.35 -0.39
C LEU A 106 8.09 1.52 0.40
N LEU A 107 8.98 1.19 1.34
CA LEU A 107 9.75 2.17 2.08
C LEU A 107 10.96 2.55 1.22
N PRO A 108 11.35 3.84 1.19
CA PRO A 108 12.61 4.24 0.57
C PRO A 108 13.76 3.52 1.28
N ASP A 109 14.80 3.14 0.53
CA ASP A 109 16.02 2.62 1.15
C ASP A 109 16.55 3.64 2.16
N PRO A 110 16.96 3.21 3.36
CA PRO A 110 17.64 4.10 4.27
C PRO A 110 18.90 4.59 3.55
N VAL A 111 19.00 5.89 3.30
CA VAL A 111 20.22 6.50 2.79
C VAL A 111 21.32 6.08 3.76
N ALA A 112 22.27 5.28 3.28
CA ALA A 112 23.41 4.83 4.08
C ALA A 112 24.01 6.06 4.75
N GLU A 113 23.98 6.07 6.08
CA GLU A 113 24.56 7.10 6.91
C GLU A 113 26.02 7.26 6.47
N VAL A 114 26.32 8.40 5.82
CA VAL A 114 27.68 8.70 5.38
C VAL A 114 28.48 8.90 6.66
N ALA A 115 29.26 7.87 7.03
CA ALA A 115 30.17 7.94 8.16
C ALA A 115 31.02 9.21 8.04
N PRO A 116 31.14 10.02 9.12
CA PRO A 116 31.97 11.21 9.08
C PRO A 116 33.41 10.79 8.79
N ALA A 117 34.01 11.42 7.77
CA ALA A 117 35.41 11.24 7.44
C ALA A 117 36.27 11.61 8.68
N ALA A 118 37.10 10.65 9.10
CA ALA A 118 38.10 10.83 10.15
C ALA A 118 39.29 11.68 9.67
#